data_AF-A0A438GBY1-F1
#
_entry.id   AF-A0A438GBY1-F1
#
_cell.length_a   1.000
_cell.length_b   1.000
_cell.length_c   1.000
_cell.angle_alpha   90.00
_cell.angle_beta   90.00
_cell.angle_gamma   90.00
#
_symmetry.space_group_name_H-M   'P 1'
#
loop_
_entity.id
_entity.type
_entity.pdbx_description
1 polymer ?
#
loop_
_entity_poly.entity_id
_entity_poly.type
_entity_poly.pdbx_seq_one_letter_code
_entity_poly.pdbx_strand_id
1 'polypeptide(L)' 'MIWSTVEITVAAHDTTGGMVTKIWEAAMIAKLGIDVYIVKAATDDSLRALRGELKGNNVPEEWLGTVIRLLR' A
#
# COMPACT_ATOMS: atom_id res chain seq x y z
N MET A 1 -13.91 14.04 15.00
CA MET A 1 -12.66 13.35 14.61
C MET A 1 -13.06 11.96 14.13
N ILE A 2 -13.32 11.80 12.82
CA ILE A 2 -13.76 10.52 12.26
C ILE A 2 -12.52 9.71 11.90
N TRP A 3 -12.23 8.68 12.69
CA TRP A 3 -11.18 7.72 12.36
C TRP A 3 -11.78 6.72 11.37
N SER A 4 -11.22 6.62 10.16
CA SER A 4 -11.44 5.47 9.29
C SER A 4 -10.72 4.28 9.94
N THR A 5 -11.46 3.38 10.57
CA THR A 5 -10.95 2.11 11.08
C THR A 5 -10.59 1.22 9.91
N VAL A 6 -9.29 1.01 9.66
CA VAL A 6 -8.79 0.01 8.72
C VAL A 6 -8.74 -1.32 9.46
N GLU A 7 -9.63 -2.25 9.12
CA GLU A 7 -9.56 -3.62 9.64
C GLU A 7 -8.56 -4.42 8.82
N ILE A 8 -7.55 -4.99 9.50
CA ILE A 8 -6.46 -5.73 8.87
C ILE A 8 -6.47 -7.15 9.43
N THR A 9 -6.64 -8.15 8.56
CA THR A 9 -6.48 -9.56 8.92
C THR A 9 -5.06 -9.99 8.57
N VAL A 10 -4.34 -10.52 9.55
CA VAL A 10 -2.93 -10.93 9.41
C VAL A 10 -2.88 -12.45 9.29
N ALA A 11 -2.07 -12.97 8.37
CA ALA A 11 -1.83 -14.40 8.31
C ALA A 11 -1.10 -14.85 9.58
N ALA A 12 -1.48 -16.00 10.15
CA ALA A 12 -0.94 -16.48 11.43
C ALA A 12 0.59 -16.65 11.49
N HIS A 13 1.27 -16.63 10.33
CA HIS A 13 2.72 -16.74 10.21
C HIS A 13 3.45 -15.39 10.14
N ASP A 14 2.75 -14.24 10.07
CA ASP A 14 3.38 -12.93 10.27
C ASP A 14 3.48 -12.63 11.78
N THR A 15 4.57 -13.12 12.36
CA THR A 15 4.84 -13.05 13.80
C THR A 15 5.39 -11.71 14.27
N THR A 16 5.68 -10.77 13.36
CA THR A 16 6.33 -9.49 13.69
C THR A 16 5.36 -8.33 13.85
N GLY A 17 4.08 -8.54 13.53
CA GLY A 17 3.14 -7.43 13.29
C GLY A 17 3.55 -6.58 12.08
N GLY A 18 4.48 -7.08 11.26
CA GLY A 18 5.17 -6.30 10.24
C GLY A 18 4.24 -5.81 9.14
N MET A 19 3.18 -6.54 8.80
CA MET A 19 2.19 -6.08 7.82
C MET A 19 1.19 -5.07 8.41
N VAL A 20 0.76 -5.25 9.66
CA VAL A 20 -0.15 -4.29 10.32
C VAL A 20 0.50 -2.92 10.42
N THR A 21 1.75 -2.87 10.88
CA THR A 21 2.50 -1.62 10.99
C THR A 21 2.68 -0.97 9.62
N LYS A 22 3.10 -1.73 8.59
CA LYS A 22 3.27 -1.21 7.22
C LYS A 22 1.99 -0.61 6.65
N ILE A 23 0.85 -1.28 6.85
CA ILE A 23 -0.44 -0.80 6.36
C ILE A 23 -0.87 0.45 7.12
N TRP A 24 -0.68 0.48 8.45
CA TRP A 24 -1.02 1.64 9.27
C TRP A 24 -0.20 2.88 8.91
N GLU A 25 1.12 2.72 8.77
CA GLU A 25 2.03 3.79 8.32
C GLU A 25 1.66 4.27 6.92
N ALA A 26 1.42 3.34 5.99
CA ALA A 26 1.00 3.66 4.63
C ALA A 26 -0.35 4.41 4.61
N ALA A 27 -1.31 4.01 5.44
CA ALA A 27 -2.60 4.71 5.55
C ALA A 27 -2.44 6.13 6.11
N MET A 28 -1.55 6.33 7.09
CA MET A 28 -1.23 7.66 7.62
C MET A 28 -0.61 8.56 6.56
N ILE A 29 0.29 8.04 5.73
CA ILE A 29 0.88 8.78 4.59
C ILE A 29 -0.20 9.08 3.53
N ALA A 30 -1.05 8.11 3.22
CA ALA A 30 -2.14 8.28 2.26
C ALA A 30 -3.13 9.38 2.65
N LYS A 31 -3.38 9.60 3.94
CA LYS A 31 -4.20 10.72 4.43
C LYS A 31 -3.62 12.09 4.07
N LEU A 32 -2.32 12.19 3.79
CA LEU A 32 -1.67 13.42 3.31
C LEU A 32 -1.80 13.61 1.79
N GLY A 33 -2.51 12.72 1.09
CA GLY A 33 -2.71 12.77 -0.36
C GLY A 33 -1.57 12.13 -1.16
N ILE A 34 -0.80 11.24 -0.54
CA ILE A 34 0.34 10.54 -1.14
C ILE A 34 -0.06 9.08 -1.38
N ASP A 35 -0.08 8.63 -2.63
CA ASP A 35 -0.30 7.22 -2.95
C ASP A 35 0.87 6.37 -2.44
N VAL A 36 0.57 5.31 -1.69
CA VAL A 36 1.58 4.39 -1.15
C VAL A 36 1.48 3.03 -1.82
N TYR A 37 2.61 2.50 -2.26
CA TYR A 37 2.73 1.21 -2.94
C TYR A 37 3.52 0.24 -2.08
N ILE A 38 2.89 -0.87 -1.70
CA ILE A 38 3.55 -1.99 -1.02
C ILE A 38 3.72 -3.10 -2.06
N VAL A 39 4.97 -3.46 -2.34
CA VAL A 39 5.33 -4.39 -3.42
C VAL A 39 6.53 -5.22 -2.99
N LYS A 40 6.64 -6.43 -3.54
CA LYS A 40 7.79 -7.29 -3.30
C LYS A 40 9.05 -6.63 -3.89
N ALA A 41 10.09 -6.50 -3.08
CA ALA A 41 11.35 -5.90 -3.54
C ALA A 41 12.04 -6.78 -4.61
N ALA A 42 12.89 -6.13 -5.43
CA ALA A 42 13.68 -6.77 -6.49
C ALA A 42 12.82 -7.48 -7.56
N THR A 43 11.64 -6.95 -7.85
CA THR A 43 10.79 -7.35 -8.98
C THR A 43 10.57 -6.20 -9.94
N ASP A 44 10.13 -6.50 -11.16
CA ASP A 44 9.73 -5.47 -12.13
C ASP A 44 8.61 -4.58 -11.57
N ASP A 45 7.65 -5.14 -10.84
CA ASP A 45 6.59 -4.38 -10.17
C ASP A 45 7.13 -3.32 -9.21
N SER A 46 8.22 -3.64 -8.48
CA SER A 46 8.89 -2.67 -7.59
C SER A 46 9.61 -1.57 -8.36
N LEU A 47 10.21 -1.90 -9.50
CA LEU A 47 10.86 -0.93 -10.36
C LEU A 47 9.84 0.03 -11.00
N ARG A 48 8.70 -0.49 -11.44
CA ARG A 48 7.58 0.30 -11.98
C ARG A 48 7.04 1.29 -10.95
N ALA A 49 6.87 0.84 -9.69
CA ALA A 49 6.49 1.71 -8.59
C ALA A 49 7.53 2.81 -8.32
N LEU A 50 8.82 2.46 -8.28
CA LEU A 50 9.92 3.42 -8.08
C LEU A 50 10.04 4.45 -9.20
N ARG A 51 9.70 4.09 -10.44
CA ARG A 51 9.68 4.99 -11.60
C ARG A 51 8.46 5.90 -11.63
N GLY A 52 7.48 5.70 -10.75
CA GLY A 52 6.24 6.47 -10.72
C GLY A 52 5.33 6.18 -11.92
N GLU A 53 5.40 4.97 -12.48
CA GLU A 53 4.56 4.55 -13.62
C GLU A 53 3.12 4.25 -13.19
N LEU A 54 2.92 3.99 -11.89
CA LEU A 54 1.63 3.75 -11.26
C LEU A 54 1.11 5.11 -10.76
N LYS A 55 0.13 5.71 -11.45
CA LYS A 55 -0.45 7.00 -11.02
C LYS A 55 -1.97 6.93 -10.99
N GLY A 56 -2.56 7.32 -9.86
CA GLY A 56 -4.02 7.39 -9.72
C GLY A 56 -4.70 6.09 -10.13
N ASN A 57 -5.72 6.17 -10.98
CA ASN A 57 -6.49 5.01 -11.43
C ASN A 57 -5.80 4.19 -12.54
N ASN A 58 -4.60 4.58 -12.97
CA ASN A 58 -3.86 3.91 -14.05
C ASN A 58 -2.91 2.82 -13.52
N VAL A 59 -3.40 2.02 -12.57
CA VAL A 59 -2.66 0.83 -12.09
C VAL A 59 -3.12 -0.35 -12.95
N PRO A 60 -2.22 -0.96 -13.74
CA PRO A 60 -2.57 -2.08 -14.60
C PRO A 60 -3.08 -3.28 -13.79
N GLU A 61 -4.03 -4.04 -14.35
CA GLU A 61 -4.57 -5.24 -13.68
C GLU A 61 -3.50 -6.31 -13.46
N GLU A 62 -2.48 -6.38 -14.33
CA GLU A 62 -1.38 -7.32 -14.21
C GLU A 62 -0.33 -6.92 -13.18
N TRP A 63 -0.40 -5.70 -12.62
CA TRP A 63 0.57 -5.25 -11.62
C TRP A 63 0.34 -5.94 -10.26
N LEU A 64 1.40 -6.54 -9.70
CA LEU A 64 1.32 -7.32 -8.47
C LEU A 64 1.81 -6.51 -7.26
N GLY A 65 0.88 -5.97 -6.50
CA GLY A 65 1.15 -5.32 -5.22
C GLY A 65 -0.11 -4.79 -4.55
N THR A 66 0.08 -3.96 -3.52
CA THR A 66 -1.00 -3.29 -2.80
C THR A 66 -0.84 -1.79 -2.95
N VAL A 67 -1.93 -1.11 -3.30
CA VAL A 67 -1.98 0.36 -3.34
C VAL A 67 -2.86 0.86 -2.21
N ILE A 68 -2.32 1.77 -1.40
CA ILE A 68 -3.04 2.44 -0.32
C ILE A 68 -3.13 3.92 -0.71
N ARG A 69 -4.37 4.40 -0.85
CA ARG A 69 -4.68 5.77 -1.30
C ARG A 69 -5.90 6.30 -0.56
N LEU A 70 -5.98 7.61 -0.38
CA LEU A 70 -7.18 8.25 0.14
C LEU A 70 -8.22 8.37 -0.98
N LEU A 71 -9.39 7.75 -0.81
CA LEU A 71 -10.54 8.00 -1.67
C LEU A 71 -11.09 9.39 -1.35
N ARG A 72 -11.24 10.21 -2.40
CA ARG A 72 -11.90 11.51 -2.33
C ARG A 72 -13.39 11.38 -2.64
#